data_AF-A0A497U4R8-F1
#
_entry.id   AF-A0A497U4R8-F1
#
_cell.length_a   1.000
_cell.length_b   1.000
_cell.length_c   1.000
_cell.angle_alpha   90.00
_cell.angle_beta   90.00
_cell.angle_gamma   90.00
#
_symmetry.space_group_name_H-M   'P 1'
#
loop_
_entity.id
_entity.type
_entity.pdbx_description
1 polymer ?
#
loop_
_entity_poly.entity_id
_entity_poly.type
_entity_poly.pdbx_seq_one_letter_code
_entity_poly.pdbx_strand_id
1 'polypeptide(L)'
;MKTVLKSLTFAILSSVAVVGYAEMNHTMNQGSHDAMAAQPKMFMEKTQIDGYTVSFHVMQAKEGMQHGGSHNLMVKVEQGGRVLNDITANSKVASPDGKESSKMLMKMGDWYMAGYDLSPAGKYQLMVLFKTADGQKHFGGIHYMP
;
A
#
# COMPACT_ATOMS: atom_id res chain seq x y z
N MET A 1 18.16 22.41 -33.09
CA MET A 1 19.19 23.06 -32.25
C MET A 1 18.57 24.21 -31.47
N LYS A 2 18.69 24.15 -30.14
CA LYS A 2 18.78 25.25 -29.14
C LYS A 2 18.03 24.87 -27.87
N THR A 3 18.75 24.11 -27.05
CA THR A 3 18.57 23.88 -25.62
C THR A 3 18.53 25.21 -24.88
N VAL A 4 17.63 25.38 -23.92
CA VAL A 4 17.80 26.41 -22.87
C VAL A 4 17.60 25.75 -21.51
N LEU A 5 18.73 25.51 -20.87
CA LEU A 5 18.90 25.11 -19.48
C LEU A 5 18.83 26.38 -18.62
N LYS A 6 17.98 26.43 -17.60
CA LYS A 6 18.19 27.31 -16.44
C LYS A 6 17.79 26.60 -15.16
N SER A 7 18.85 26.17 -14.47
CA SER A 7 18.85 25.70 -13.08
C SER A 7 18.37 26.80 -12.15
N LEU A 8 17.64 26.45 -11.08
CA LEU A 8 17.55 27.31 -9.90
C LEU A 8 17.58 26.45 -8.64
N THR A 9 18.78 26.33 -8.10
CA THR A 9 19.08 25.78 -6.78
C THR A 9 18.64 26.79 -5.71
N PHE A 10 17.89 26.34 -4.71
CA PHE A 10 17.76 27.04 -3.43
C PHE A 10 18.07 26.05 -2.32
N ALA A 11 19.09 26.37 -1.52
CA ALA A 11 19.43 25.72 -0.26
C ALA A 11 19.19 26.71 0.91
N ILE A 12 19.35 26.21 2.15
CA ILE A 12 19.56 26.92 3.45
C ILE A 12 18.27 27.08 4.28
N LEU A 13 18.16 26.78 5.60
CA LEU A 13 19.05 26.22 6.64
C LEU A 13 18.23 25.71 7.85
N SER A 14 18.78 24.70 8.54
CA SER A 14 18.88 24.42 10.00
C SER A 14 17.76 24.71 11.03
N SER A 15 17.37 23.61 11.70
CA SER A 15 17.41 23.32 13.16
C SER A 15 16.54 24.09 14.16
N VAL A 16 15.67 23.35 14.86
CA VAL A 16 15.43 23.56 16.30
C VAL A 16 15.37 22.20 17.00
N ALA A 17 16.25 22.00 17.99
CA ALA A 17 16.19 20.90 18.94
C ALA A 17 15.40 21.36 20.18
N VAL A 18 14.57 20.48 20.74
CA VAL A 18 14.00 20.64 22.09
C VAL A 18 14.36 19.39 22.88
N VAL A 19 14.97 19.61 24.05
CA VAL A 19 15.38 18.61 25.05
C VAL A 19 14.53 18.78 26.31
N GLY A 20 14.20 17.66 26.96
CA GLY A 20 13.81 17.56 28.38
C GLY A 20 12.35 17.16 28.62
N TYR A 21 11.95 16.36 29.61
CA TYR A 21 12.62 15.74 30.77
C TYR A 21 11.81 14.52 31.28
N ALA A 22 12.52 13.64 32.01
CA ALA A 22 12.12 12.84 33.17
C ALA A 22 11.19 11.60 33.04
N GLU A 23 11.76 10.47 33.47
CA GLU A 23 11.11 9.26 33.99
C GLU A 23 10.14 9.57 35.14
N MET A 24 9.03 8.83 35.19
CA MET A 24 8.38 8.44 36.45
C MET A 24 7.87 7.00 36.33
N ASN A 25 8.36 6.19 37.26
CA ASN A 25 8.18 4.76 37.39
C ASN A 25 6.99 4.52 38.35
N HIS A 26 5.99 3.72 37.95
CA HIS A 26 5.03 3.14 38.89
C HIS A 26 4.70 1.70 38.49
N THR A 27 5.34 0.79 39.20
CA THR A 27 4.95 -0.61 39.42
C THR A 27 3.65 -0.67 40.22
N MET A 28 2.71 -1.53 39.79
CA MET A 28 2.13 -2.64 40.58
C MET A 28 0.82 -3.18 39.97
N ASN A 29 0.83 -4.50 39.79
CA ASN A 29 -0.22 -5.47 40.16
C ASN A 29 -1.17 -6.04 39.10
N GLN A 30 -0.90 -7.32 38.83
CA GLN A 30 -1.80 -8.49 38.74
C GLN A 30 -3.16 -8.36 38.05
N GLY A 31 -3.35 -9.28 37.10
CA GLY A 31 -4.56 -10.10 37.13
C GLY A 31 -5.23 -10.28 35.78
N SER A 32 -5.03 -11.48 35.23
CA SER A 32 -6.07 -12.30 34.59
C SER A 32 -6.49 -12.01 33.15
N HIS A 33 -6.67 -13.14 32.46
CA HIS A 33 -7.41 -13.39 31.22
C HIS A 33 -6.65 -13.28 29.89
N ASP A 34 -6.11 -14.44 29.50
CA ASP A 34 -6.34 -15.09 28.21
C ASP A 34 -7.32 -14.37 27.28
N ALA A 35 -6.77 -13.72 26.26
CA ALA A 35 -7.28 -13.66 24.89
C ALA A 35 -6.45 -12.61 24.14
N MET A 36 -5.20 -12.95 23.79
CA MET A 36 -4.60 -12.34 22.60
C MET A 36 -5.35 -12.89 21.39
N ALA A 37 -6.60 -12.40 21.20
CA ALA A 37 -7.32 -12.55 19.97
C ALA A 37 -6.38 -12.07 18.87
N ALA A 38 -5.97 -12.99 18.00
CA ALA A 38 -5.14 -12.72 16.85
C ALA A 38 -5.79 -11.58 16.07
N GLN A 39 -5.31 -10.35 16.29
CA GLN A 39 -5.74 -9.22 15.49
C GLN A 39 -5.40 -9.60 14.05
N PRO A 40 -6.39 -9.62 13.12
CA PRO A 40 -6.10 -9.95 11.74
C PRO A 40 -4.99 -9.02 11.27
N LYS A 41 -3.85 -9.61 10.88
CA LYS A 41 -2.64 -8.89 10.52
C LYS A 41 -2.95 -8.04 9.29
N MET A 42 -3.32 -6.79 9.52
CA MET A 42 -3.63 -5.83 8.45
C MET A 42 -2.33 -5.49 7.76
N PHE A 43 -2.13 -5.99 6.55
CA PHE A 43 -0.96 -5.66 5.74
C PHE A 43 -1.24 -4.39 4.97
N MET A 44 -0.45 -3.34 5.21
CA MET A 44 -0.50 -2.10 4.44
C MET A 44 0.92 -1.58 4.20
N GLU A 45 1.28 -1.46 2.93
CA GLU A 45 2.60 -1.02 2.49
C GLU A 45 2.48 0.11 1.47
N LYS A 46 3.44 1.03 1.48
CA LYS A 46 3.50 2.16 0.54
C LYS A 46 4.77 2.07 -0.28
N THR A 47 4.66 2.41 -1.57
CA THR A 47 5.81 2.52 -2.46
C THR A 47 5.65 3.73 -3.38
N GLN A 48 6.75 4.19 -3.96
CA GLN A 48 6.73 5.23 -5.00
C GLN A 48 6.80 4.58 -6.37
N ILE A 49 5.88 4.94 -7.26
CA ILE A 49 5.87 4.52 -8.66
C ILE A 49 5.79 5.80 -9.48
N ASP A 50 6.86 6.15 -10.18
CA ASP A 50 6.91 7.32 -11.09
C ASP A 50 6.41 8.65 -10.47
N GLY A 51 6.70 8.87 -9.19
CA GLY A 51 6.26 10.08 -8.47
C GLY A 51 4.86 10.01 -7.85
N TYR A 52 4.19 8.85 -7.93
CA TYR A 52 2.95 8.56 -7.24
C TYR A 52 3.21 7.72 -5.99
N THR A 53 2.59 8.10 -4.88
CA THR A 53 2.53 7.26 -3.69
C THR A 53 1.43 6.22 -3.89
N VAL A 54 1.81 4.96 -3.93
CA VAL A 54 0.89 3.84 -4.11
C VAL A 54 0.84 3.02 -2.84
N SER A 55 -0.33 2.98 -2.21
CA SER A 55 -0.61 2.16 -1.03
C SER A 55 -1.23 0.83 -1.48
N PHE A 56 -0.65 -0.27 -1.03
CA PHE A 56 -1.19 -1.61 -1.16
C PHE A 56 -1.71 -2.05 0.21
N HIS A 57 -2.95 -2.52 0.26
CA HIS A 57 -3.54 -3.08 1.46
C HIS A 57 -4.11 -4.46 1.14
N VAL A 58 -3.72 -5.47 1.90
CA VAL A 58 -4.25 -6.83 1.77
C VAL A 58 -5.04 -7.15 3.04
N MET A 59 -6.31 -7.49 2.86
CA MET A 59 -7.18 -7.94 3.94
C MET A 59 -7.77 -9.30 3.61
N GLN A 60 -7.85 -10.18 4.60
CA GLN A 60 -8.64 -11.40 4.45
C GLN A 60 -10.10 -11.02 4.15
N ALA A 61 -10.68 -11.64 3.13
CA ALA A 61 -12.04 -11.37 2.74
C ALA A 61 -12.99 -11.99 3.77
N LYS A 62 -13.96 -11.20 4.24
CA LYS A 62 -15.05 -11.70 5.07
C LYS A 62 -16.01 -12.54 4.24
N GLU A 63 -16.71 -13.45 4.88
CA GLU A 63 -17.77 -14.22 4.24
C GLU A 63 -18.82 -13.28 3.62
N GLY A 64 -19.20 -13.53 2.36
CA GLY A 64 -20.11 -12.69 1.58
C GLY A 64 -19.49 -11.43 0.97
N MET A 65 -18.22 -11.10 1.29
CA MET A 65 -17.50 -9.92 0.78
C MET A 65 -16.28 -10.31 -0.06
N GLN A 66 -16.23 -11.55 -0.54
CA GLN A 66 -15.16 -12.03 -1.40
C GLN A 66 -15.33 -11.45 -2.81
N HIS A 67 -14.38 -10.63 -3.25
CA HIS A 67 -14.32 -10.17 -4.66
C HIS A 67 -13.61 -11.21 -5.55
N GLY A 68 -13.93 -12.49 -5.35
CA GLY A 68 -13.39 -13.62 -6.12
C GLY A 68 -12.08 -14.19 -5.60
N GLY A 69 -11.84 -14.17 -4.28
CA GLY A 69 -10.73 -14.87 -3.64
C GLY A 69 -10.72 -14.73 -2.12
N SER A 70 -9.76 -15.38 -1.46
CA SER A 70 -9.62 -15.40 0.00
C SER A 70 -9.21 -14.05 0.63
N HIS A 71 -8.63 -13.16 -0.17
CA HIS A 71 -8.19 -11.82 0.26
C HIS A 71 -8.64 -10.76 -0.74
N ASN A 72 -8.89 -9.56 -0.23
CA ASN A 72 -9.07 -8.37 -1.05
C ASN A 72 -7.74 -7.63 -1.14
N LEU A 73 -7.22 -7.52 -2.37
CA LEU A 73 -6.12 -6.63 -2.70
C LEU A 73 -6.69 -5.26 -3.00
N MET A 74 -6.29 -4.25 -2.22
CA MET A 74 -6.71 -2.87 -2.39
C MET A 74 -5.51 -2.00 -2.73
N VAL A 75 -5.69 -1.12 -3.71
CA VAL A 75 -4.67 -0.17 -4.15
C VAL A 75 -5.24 1.24 -4.09
N LYS A 76 -4.49 2.17 -3.50
CA LYS A 76 -4.78 3.61 -3.53
C LYS A 76 -3.59 4.33 -4.15
N VAL A 77 -3.86 5.23 -5.09
CA VAL A 77 -2.85 6.02 -5.78
C VAL A 77 -3.01 7.48 -5.38
N GLU A 78 -1.92 8.11 -4.96
CA GLU A 78 -1.89 9.50 -4.51
C GLU A 78 -0.77 10.28 -5.20
N GLN A 79 -1.01 11.56 -5.50
CA GLN A 79 0.01 12.49 -6.00
C GLN A 79 -0.08 13.81 -5.22
N GLY A 80 1.04 14.25 -4.64
CA GLY A 80 1.05 15.47 -3.83
C GLY A 80 0.05 15.46 -2.67
N GLY A 81 -0.22 14.29 -2.09
CA GLY A 81 -1.19 14.12 -0.99
C GLY A 81 -2.67 14.06 -1.40
N ARG A 82 -2.97 14.07 -2.70
CA ARG A 82 -4.35 13.94 -3.22
C ARG A 82 -4.59 12.56 -3.82
N VAL A 83 -5.74 11.97 -3.52
CA VAL A 83 -6.16 10.68 -4.09
C VAL A 83 -6.51 10.84 -5.57
N LEU A 84 -6.00 9.93 -6.40
CA LEU A 84 -6.31 9.86 -7.82
C LEU A 84 -7.55 9.00 -8.04
N ASN A 85 -8.67 9.67 -8.19
CA ASN A 85 -10.00 9.07 -8.28
C ASN A 85 -10.48 8.81 -9.72
N ASP A 86 -9.73 9.25 -10.73
CA ASP A 86 -10.05 9.07 -12.15
C ASP A 86 -8.89 8.35 -12.86
N ILE A 87 -8.68 7.08 -12.49
CA ILE A 87 -7.70 6.20 -13.12
C ILE A 87 -8.36 4.88 -13.51
N THR A 88 -7.84 4.25 -14.56
CA THR A 88 -8.09 2.83 -14.81
C THR A 88 -6.93 2.03 -14.21
N ALA A 89 -7.24 0.99 -13.42
CA ALA A 89 -6.21 0.22 -12.74
C ALA A 89 -6.43 -1.28 -12.92
N ASN A 90 -5.34 -2.00 -13.17
CA ASN A 90 -5.28 -3.46 -13.25
C ASN A 90 -4.22 -3.95 -12.27
N SER A 91 -4.47 -5.08 -11.62
CA SER A 91 -3.49 -5.73 -10.75
C SER A 91 -2.95 -6.99 -11.39
N LYS A 92 -1.68 -7.30 -11.10
CA LYS A 92 -1.06 -8.58 -11.39
C LYS A 92 -0.50 -9.15 -10.10
N VAL A 93 -0.76 -10.44 -9.85
CA VAL A 93 -0.20 -11.17 -8.70
C VAL A 93 0.60 -12.34 -9.25
N ALA A 94 1.86 -12.46 -8.81
CA ALA A 94 2.65 -13.68 -8.97
C ALA A 94 2.68 -14.43 -7.63
N SER A 95 2.26 -15.70 -7.63
CA SER A 95 2.25 -16.58 -6.47
C SER A 95 3.63 -17.20 -6.20
N PRO A 96 3.84 -17.80 -5.01
CA PRO A 96 5.12 -18.41 -4.65
C PRO A 96 5.58 -19.54 -5.59
N ASP A 97 4.62 -20.21 -6.25
CA ASP A 97 4.88 -21.25 -7.27
C ASP A 97 5.14 -20.67 -8.68
N GLY A 98 5.19 -19.34 -8.81
CA GLY A 98 5.44 -18.63 -10.06
C GLY A 98 4.22 -18.47 -10.98
N LYS A 99 3.03 -18.93 -10.60
CA LYS A 99 1.82 -18.66 -11.38
C LYS A 99 1.44 -17.19 -11.29
N GLU A 100 0.90 -16.67 -12.38
CA GLU A 100 0.50 -15.27 -12.48
C GLU A 100 -1.00 -15.14 -12.76
N SER A 101 -1.63 -14.16 -12.12
CA SER A 101 -3.03 -13.82 -12.36
C SER A 101 -3.21 -12.31 -12.42
N SER A 102 -3.94 -11.83 -13.43
CA SER A 102 -4.25 -10.40 -13.59
C SER A 102 -5.74 -10.16 -13.50
N LYS A 103 -6.15 -9.08 -12.85
CA LYS A 103 -7.55 -8.69 -12.68
C LYS A 103 -7.70 -7.17 -12.82
N MET A 104 -8.79 -6.74 -13.45
CA MET A 104 -9.15 -5.33 -13.41
C MET A 104 -9.52 -4.96 -11.97
N LEU A 105 -9.00 -3.84 -11.48
CA LEU A 105 -9.37 -3.33 -10.16
C LEU A 105 -10.62 -2.48 -10.28
N MET A 106 -11.60 -2.75 -9.42
CA MET A 106 -12.85 -1.99 -9.35
C MET A 106 -12.72 -0.88 -8.31
N LYS A 107 -13.18 0.32 -8.65
CA LYS A 107 -13.16 1.46 -7.72
C LYS A 107 -14.21 1.30 -6.62
N MET A 108 -13.77 1.47 -5.37
CA MET A 108 -14.55 1.37 -4.13
C MET A 108 -14.12 2.50 -3.19
N GLY A 109 -14.82 3.64 -3.24
CA GLY A 109 -14.39 4.86 -2.55
C GLY A 109 -13.05 5.36 -3.09
N ASP A 110 -12.08 5.59 -2.21
CA ASP A 110 -10.71 6.01 -2.54
C ASP A 110 -9.78 4.86 -2.94
N TRP A 111 -10.28 3.62 -2.98
CA TRP A 111 -9.49 2.41 -3.25
C TRP A 111 -9.92 1.72 -4.53
N TYR A 112 -9.01 0.99 -5.14
CA TYR A 112 -9.23 0.10 -6.28
C TYR A 112 -8.99 -1.33 -5.82
N MET A 113 -9.94 -2.23 -6.05
CA MET A 113 -9.98 -3.54 -5.40
C MET A 113 -10.17 -4.69 -6.37
N ALA A 114 -9.50 -5.82 -6.10
CA ALA A 114 -9.84 -7.13 -6.64
C ALA A 114 -9.55 -8.22 -5.61
N GLY A 115 -10.33 -9.30 -5.63
CA GLY A 115 -10.09 -10.46 -4.78
C GLY A 115 -9.03 -11.40 -5.38
N TYR A 116 -8.20 -11.99 -4.55
CA TYR A 116 -7.20 -13.00 -4.92
C TYR A 116 -7.10 -14.08 -3.84
N ASP A 117 -6.73 -15.29 -4.25
CA ASP A 117 -6.39 -16.36 -3.32
C ASP A 117 -4.93 -16.22 -2.88
N LEU A 118 -4.74 -15.60 -1.72
CA LEU A 118 -3.43 -15.34 -1.11
C LEU A 118 -3.21 -16.13 0.18
N SER A 119 -3.99 -17.20 0.38
CA SER A 119 -3.90 -18.06 1.57
C SER A 119 -2.69 -18.99 1.61
N PRO A 120 -2.19 -19.54 0.47
CA PRO A 120 -0.98 -20.35 0.50
C PRO A 120 0.22 -19.58 1.08
N ALA A 121 1.02 -20.24 1.90
CA ALA A 121 2.22 -19.62 2.46
C ALA A 121 3.28 -19.36 1.38
N GLY A 122 4.01 -18.26 1.53
CA GLY A 122 5.17 -17.95 0.69
C GLY A 122 5.20 -16.49 0.25
N LYS A 123 6.20 -16.16 -0.58
CA LYS A 123 6.42 -14.80 -1.06
C LYS A 123 5.62 -14.56 -2.35
N TYR A 124 4.65 -13.67 -2.29
CA TYR A 124 3.92 -13.14 -3.43
C TYR A 124 4.57 -11.87 -3.96
N GLN A 125 4.40 -11.60 -5.25
CA GLN A 125 4.62 -10.28 -5.83
C GLN A 125 3.28 -9.66 -6.22
N LEU A 126 2.94 -8.53 -5.60
CA LEU A 126 1.72 -7.77 -5.87
C LEU A 126 2.08 -6.57 -6.72
N MET A 127 1.44 -6.42 -7.87
CA MET A 127 1.73 -5.35 -8.83
C MET A 127 0.46 -4.64 -9.25
N VAL A 128 0.60 -3.36 -9.60
CA VAL A 128 -0.46 -2.54 -10.19
C VAL A 128 0.05 -1.90 -11.48
N LEU A 129 -0.80 -1.92 -12.50
CA LEU A 129 -0.73 -1.07 -13.67
C LEU A 129 -1.87 -0.06 -13.57
N PHE A 130 -1.57 1.24 -13.52
CA PHE A 130 -2.61 2.27 -13.58
C PHE A 130 -2.36 3.26 -14.71
N LYS A 131 -3.46 3.76 -15.28
CA LYS A 131 -3.47 4.76 -16.34
C LYS A 131 -4.08 6.05 -15.80
N THR A 132 -3.33 7.14 -15.87
CA THR A 132 -3.76 8.49 -15.47
C THR A 132 -4.60 9.17 -16.55
N ALA A 133 -5.25 10.28 -16.19
CA ALA A 133 -6.16 11.01 -17.08
C ALA A 133 -5.48 11.55 -18.35
N ASP A 134 -4.18 11.86 -18.28
CA ASP A 134 -3.34 12.24 -19.43
C ASP A 134 -2.98 11.04 -20.34
N GLY A 135 -3.38 9.84 -19.94
CA GLY A 135 -3.21 8.61 -20.67
C GLY A 135 -1.91 7.86 -20.39
N GLN A 136 -1.02 8.39 -19.54
CA GLN A 136 0.22 7.74 -19.16
C GLN A 136 -0.05 6.49 -18.32
N LYS A 137 0.81 5.48 -18.48
CA LYS A 137 0.73 4.22 -17.74
C LYS A 137 1.91 4.11 -16.78
N HIS A 138 1.62 3.65 -15.57
CA HIS A 138 2.58 3.48 -14.50
C HIS A 138 2.47 2.07 -13.96
N PHE A 139 3.61 1.41 -13.74
CA PHE A 139 3.66 0.02 -13.31
C PHE A 139 4.68 -0.18 -12.21
N GLY A 140 4.29 -0.92 -11.17
CA GLY A 140 5.17 -1.26 -10.07
C GLY A 140 4.46 -2.14 -9.05
N GLY A 141 5.15 -2.47 -7.97
CA GLY A 141 4.64 -3.42 -7.01
C GLY A 141 5.48 -3.57 -5.75
N ILE A 142 5.02 -4.48 -4.90
CA ILE A 142 5.64 -4.85 -3.63
C ILE A 142 5.62 -6.36 -3.47
N HIS A 143 6.29 -6.83 -2.42
CA HIS A 143 6.17 -8.22 -2.00
C HIS A 143 5.23 -8.34 -0.80
N TYR A 144 4.49 -9.44 -0.76
CA TYR A 144 3.59 -9.79 0.35
C TYR A 144 3.88 -11.22 0.80
N MET A 145 3.82 -11.43 2.11
CA MET A 145 3.98 -12.75 2.73
C MET A 145 2.89 -12.87 3.81
N PRO A 146 1.86 -13.72 3.59
CA PRO A 146 0.78 -13.93 4.55
C PRO A 146 1.30 -14.48 5.89
#